data_AF-A0A2P4YBM1-F1
#
_entry.id   AF-A0A2P4YBM1-F1
#
_cell.length_a   1.000
_cell.length_b   1.000
_cell.length_c   1.000
_cell.angle_alpha   90.00
_cell.angle_beta   90.00
_cell.angle_gamma   90.00
#
_symmetry.space_group_name_H-M   'P 1'
#
loop_
_entity.id
_entity.type
_entity.pdbx_description
1 polymer ?
#
loop_
_entity_poly.entity_id
_entity_poly.type
_entity_poly.pdbx_seq_one_letter_code
_entity_poly.pdbx_strand_id
1 'polypeptide(L)'
;MCENVKRGDSLCAGGNNGMFDACMDKLQAWGDDSREKLVEAAKASNATWKIVNTHYSPYNHYAPGPAENWRELLDGLGIQLFLYGHTHGEKHDYTAFKTHFIENGAGGGIQNESPSGIPPYAEDYVENVWAAGHYPYGFFSLNISPKWLKVLVELPSNIVGTFHNEVDEAKAVKMPRCNRQDEAGKSEMIFLHTYEHNP
;
A
#
# COMPACT_ATOMS: atom_id res chain seq x y z
N MET A 1 -12.72 -11.29 -21.69
CA MET A 1 -11.91 -11.94 -22.74
C MET A 1 -10.58 -11.19 -22.90
N CYS A 2 -9.63 -11.45 -21.99
CA CYS A 2 -8.19 -11.15 -22.07
C CYS A 2 -7.39 -12.00 -21.06
N GLU A 3 -8.06 -12.80 -20.21
CA GLU A 3 -7.49 -13.41 -18.99
C GLU A 3 -6.44 -14.49 -19.21
N ASN A 4 -6.10 -14.83 -20.47
CA ASN A 4 -5.12 -15.86 -20.79
C ASN A 4 -4.26 -15.49 -22.02
N VAL A 5 -4.20 -14.21 -22.37
CA VAL A 5 -3.40 -13.72 -23.49
C VAL A 5 -1.92 -13.78 -23.10
N LYS A 6 -1.14 -14.61 -23.79
CA LYS A 6 0.28 -14.87 -23.47
C LYS A 6 1.18 -14.36 -24.57
N ARG A 7 2.48 -14.27 -24.28
CA ARG A 7 3.54 -14.05 -25.27
C ARG A 7 3.33 -14.94 -26.50
N GLY A 8 3.24 -14.33 -27.68
CA GLY A 8 3.03 -15.01 -28.96
C GLY A 8 1.56 -15.23 -29.35
N ASP A 9 0.59 -14.89 -28.48
CA ASP A 9 -0.83 -14.89 -28.86
C ASP A 9 -1.11 -13.74 -29.83
N SER A 10 -1.95 -13.98 -30.83
CA SER A 10 -2.48 -12.95 -31.74
C SER A 10 -3.09 -11.73 -31.02
N LEU A 11 -3.66 -11.95 -29.82
CA LEU A 11 -4.23 -10.89 -28.99
C LEU A 11 -3.15 -10.13 -28.19
N CYS A 12 -1.92 -10.64 -28.13
CA CYS A 12 -0.77 -10.06 -27.46
C CYS A 12 0.21 -9.51 -28.47
N ALA A 13 0.26 -8.19 -28.67
CA ALA A 13 1.18 -7.58 -29.63
C ALA A 13 1.05 -8.16 -31.06
N GLY A 14 -0.13 -8.66 -31.45
CA GLY A 14 -0.36 -9.29 -32.76
C GLY A 14 0.40 -10.62 -32.95
N GLY A 15 0.81 -11.29 -31.88
CA GLY A 15 1.69 -12.46 -31.92
C GLY A 15 3.17 -12.13 -32.11
N ASN A 16 3.54 -10.84 -32.11
CA ASN A 16 4.93 -10.42 -32.29
C ASN A 16 5.69 -10.50 -30.96
N ASN A 17 6.47 -11.57 -30.82
CA ASN A 17 7.33 -11.79 -29.66
C ASN A 17 8.34 -10.66 -29.42
N GLY A 18 8.93 -10.08 -30.47
CA GLY A 18 9.90 -9.00 -30.31
C GLY A 18 9.28 -7.71 -29.77
N MET A 19 8.05 -7.39 -30.18
CA MET A 19 7.30 -6.25 -29.64
C MET A 19 6.84 -6.50 -28.20
N PHE A 20 6.41 -7.72 -27.90
CA PHE A 20 6.08 -8.13 -26.52
C PHE A 20 7.30 -8.01 -25.61
N ASP A 21 8.43 -8.61 -25.98
CA ASP A 21 9.66 -8.61 -25.18
C ASP A 21 10.14 -7.18 -24.94
N ALA A 22 10.20 -6.34 -25.98
CA ALA A 22 10.59 -4.94 -25.83
C ALA A 22 9.66 -4.14 -24.91
N CYS A 23 8.35 -4.44 -24.92
CA CYS A 23 7.38 -3.84 -24.01
C CYS A 23 7.64 -4.28 -22.56
N MET A 24 7.77 -5.59 -22.33
CA MET A 24 8.00 -6.14 -20.99
C MET A 24 9.34 -5.70 -20.41
N ASP A 25 10.41 -5.67 -21.21
CA ASP A 25 11.73 -5.15 -20.81
C ASP A 25 11.63 -3.67 -20.38
N LYS A 26 10.82 -2.87 -21.08
CA LYS A 26 10.63 -1.46 -20.73
C LYS A 26 9.86 -1.30 -19.42
N LEU A 27 8.80 -2.07 -19.21
CA LEU A 27 8.03 -2.07 -17.97
C LEU A 27 8.89 -2.55 -16.78
N GLN A 28 9.67 -3.61 -16.98
CA GLN A 28 10.59 -4.12 -15.97
C GLN A 28 11.63 -3.06 -15.59
N ALA A 29 12.26 -2.41 -16.58
CA ALA A 29 13.22 -1.35 -16.34
C ALA A 29 12.61 -0.15 -15.58
N TRP A 30 11.36 0.20 -15.84
CA TRP A 30 10.65 1.23 -15.08
C TRP A 30 10.31 0.80 -13.66
N GLY A 31 9.94 -0.47 -13.44
CA GLY A 31 9.76 -1.04 -12.11
C GLY A 31 11.05 -1.04 -11.29
N ASP A 32 12.16 -1.48 -11.90
CA ASP A 32 13.49 -1.47 -11.28
C ASP A 32 13.92 -0.04 -10.88
N ASP A 33 13.83 0.92 -11.81
CA ASP A 33 14.14 2.33 -11.56
C ASP A 33 13.23 2.96 -10.47
N SER A 34 11.95 2.58 -10.42
CA SER A 34 11.02 3.06 -9.39
C SER A 34 11.41 2.55 -7.99
N ARG A 35 11.82 1.29 -7.89
CA ARG A 35 12.27 0.68 -6.63
C ARG A 35 13.61 1.26 -6.16
N GLU A 36 14.53 1.50 -7.08
CA GLU A 36 15.81 2.16 -6.76
C GLU A 36 15.56 3.58 -6.20
N LYS A 37 14.72 4.37 -6.87
CA LYS A 37 14.35 5.72 -6.41
C LYS A 37 13.64 5.71 -5.06
N LEU A 38 12.81 4.72 -4.77
CA LEU A 38 12.23 4.54 -3.43
C LEU A 38 13.32 4.38 -2.39
N VAL A 39 14.26 3.47 -2.62
CA VAL A 39 15.35 3.19 -1.68
C VAL A 39 16.19 4.43 -1.44
N GLU A 40 16.56 5.15 -2.51
CA GLU A 40 17.31 6.40 -2.43
C GLU A 40 16.55 7.46 -1.62
N ALA A 41 15.28 7.72 -1.97
CA ALA A 41 14.45 8.72 -1.29
C ALA A 41 14.24 8.37 0.19
N ALA A 42 13.94 7.10 0.50
CA ALA A 42 13.72 6.65 1.86
C ALA A 42 14.99 6.76 2.70
N LYS A 43 16.17 6.45 2.15
CA LYS A 43 17.46 6.58 2.87
C LYS A 43 17.90 8.03 3.05
N ALA A 44 17.61 8.90 2.07
CA ALA A 44 17.94 10.31 2.15
C ALA A 44 16.97 11.12 3.02
N SER A 45 15.75 10.62 3.23
CA SER A 45 14.71 11.32 3.98
C SER A 45 14.96 11.30 5.49
N ASN A 46 14.94 12.49 6.08
CA ASN A 46 14.92 12.72 7.53
C ASN A 46 13.50 12.98 8.06
N ALA A 47 12.46 12.64 7.28
CA ALA A 47 11.07 12.84 7.71
C ALA A 47 10.72 11.92 8.87
N THR A 48 9.86 12.41 9.77
CA THR A 48 9.32 11.61 10.88
C THR A 48 8.44 10.47 10.37
N TRP A 49 7.66 10.75 9.32
CA TRP A 49 6.78 9.78 8.66
C TRP A 49 7.15 9.68 7.20
N LYS A 50 7.45 8.47 6.77
CA LYS A 50 7.64 8.10 5.37
C LYS A 50 6.43 7.30 4.95
N ILE A 51 5.70 7.84 3.98
CA ILE A 51 4.47 7.27 3.44
C ILE A 51 4.72 6.92 1.99
N VAL A 52 4.43 5.68 1.62
CA VAL A 52 4.44 5.20 0.24
C VAL A 52 3.00 5.04 -0.23
N ASN A 53 2.73 5.40 -1.49
CA ASN A 53 1.44 5.18 -2.12
C ASN A 53 1.63 4.56 -3.50
N THR A 54 1.03 3.41 -3.76
CA THR A 54 1.06 2.71 -5.05
C THR A 54 -0.35 2.35 -5.51
N HIS A 55 -0.48 1.79 -6.72
CA HIS A 55 -1.76 1.18 -7.13
C HIS A 55 -1.89 -0.24 -6.55
N TYR A 56 -0.85 -1.06 -6.67
CA TYR A 56 -0.83 -2.46 -6.24
C TYR A 56 -0.12 -2.64 -4.89
N SER A 57 -0.72 -3.44 -4.00
CA SER A 57 -0.02 -3.97 -2.81
C SER A 57 1.09 -4.97 -3.20
N PRO A 58 2.30 -4.81 -2.65
CA PRO A 58 3.43 -5.74 -2.81
C PRO A 58 3.16 -7.20 -2.50
N TYR A 59 2.30 -7.51 -1.52
CA TYR A 59 2.07 -8.88 -1.09
C TYR A 59 0.66 -9.40 -1.44
N ASN A 60 -0.30 -8.56 -1.84
CA ASN A 60 -1.60 -9.06 -2.31
C ASN A 60 -1.58 -9.37 -3.81
N HIS A 61 -0.82 -8.61 -4.60
CA HIS A 61 -1.02 -8.56 -6.06
C HIS A 61 0.17 -9.09 -6.88
N TYR A 62 1.29 -9.37 -6.22
CA TYR A 62 2.46 -9.95 -6.87
C TYR A 62 2.51 -11.47 -6.65
N ALA A 63 3.20 -12.17 -7.55
CA ALA A 63 3.58 -13.55 -7.31
C ALA A 63 4.58 -13.64 -6.13
N PRO A 64 4.76 -14.82 -5.49
CA PRO A 64 5.59 -14.96 -4.29
C PRO A 64 7.02 -14.40 -4.44
N GLY A 65 7.69 -14.62 -5.58
CA GLY A 65 9.05 -14.13 -5.81
C GLY A 65 9.16 -12.59 -5.82
N PRO A 66 8.39 -11.88 -6.66
CA PRO A 66 8.39 -10.42 -6.62
C PRO A 66 7.85 -9.84 -5.30
N ALA A 67 6.90 -10.50 -4.64
CA ALA A 67 6.44 -10.08 -3.30
C ALA A 67 7.55 -10.15 -2.26
N GLU A 68 8.38 -11.19 -2.31
CA GLU A 68 9.56 -11.36 -1.47
C GLU A 68 10.59 -10.24 -1.71
N ASN A 69 10.89 -9.92 -2.97
CA ASN A 69 11.79 -8.79 -3.29
C ASN A 69 11.30 -7.47 -2.69
N TRP A 70 9.99 -7.23 -2.73
CA TRP A 70 9.39 -6.05 -2.10
C TRP A 70 9.49 -6.10 -0.56
N ARG A 71 9.27 -7.27 0.05
CA ARG A 71 9.43 -7.48 1.49
C ARG A 71 10.85 -7.12 1.93
N GLU A 72 11.86 -7.71 1.28
CA GLU A 72 13.27 -7.45 1.55
C GLU A 72 13.63 -5.98 1.31
N LEU A 73 13.07 -5.35 0.27
CA LEU A 73 13.30 -3.94 -0.02
C LEU A 73 12.72 -3.04 1.06
N LEU A 74 11.51 -3.31 1.55
CA LEU A 74 10.82 -2.45 2.52
C LEU A 74 11.35 -2.63 3.95
N ASP A 75 11.81 -3.84 4.28
CA ASP A 75 12.44 -4.10 5.57
C ASP A 75 13.70 -3.24 5.75
N GLY A 76 13.70 -2.43 6.81
CA GLY A 76 14.80 -1.49 7.09
C GLY A 76 14.72 -0.12 6.40
N LEU A 77 13.75 0.17 5.52
CA LEU A 77 13.57 1.52 4.97
C LEU A 77 12.88 2.51 5.93
N GLY A 78 12.27 1.97 6.99
CA GLY A 78 11.53 2.78 7.96
C GLY A 78 10.32 3.47 7.33
N ILE A 79 9.59 2.76 6.47
CA ILE A 79 8.30 3.20 5.93
C ILE A 79 7.20 2.85 6.94
N GLN A 80 6.49 3.85 7.47
CA GLN A 80 5.44 3.61 8.47
C GLN A 80 4.10 3.25 7.82
N LEU A 81 3.80 3.83 6.66
CA LEU A 81 2.52 3.67 5.99
C LEU A 81 2.71 3.39 4.51
N PHE A 82 2.04 2.35 4.03
CA PHE A 82 1.99 1.95 2.64
C PHE A 82 0.52 1.90 2.19
N LEU A 83 0.13 2.87 1.37
CA LEU A 83 -1.21 2.98 0.81
C LEU A 83 -1.26 2.32 -0.57
N TYR A 84 -2.34 1.59 -0.83
CA TYR A 84 -2.58 0.98 -2.14
C TYR A 84 -4.06 0.82 -2.41
N GLY A 85 -4.40 0.40 -3.63
CA GLY A 85 -5.77 0.06 -4.02
C GLY A 85 -5.77 -1.20 -4.89
N HIS A 86 -6.18 -1.03 -6.15
CA HIS A 86 -6.41 -2.10 -7.13
C HIS A 86 -7.61 -2.97 -6.81
N THR A 87 -7.57 -3.74 -5.72
CA THR A 87 -8.79 -4.34 -5.17
C THR A 87 -9.67 -3.21 -4.66
N HIS A 88 -10.94 -3.18 -5.06
CA HIS A 88 -11.92 -2.19 -4.59
C HIS A 88 -12.36 -2.44 -3.15
N GLY A 89 -11.42 -2.78 -2.27
CA GLY A 89 -11.63 -3.12 -0.87
C GLY A 89 -11.14 -2.01 0.07
N GLU A 90 -11.48 -2.16 1.35
CA GLU A 90 -10.96 -1.32 2.41
C GLU A 90 -10.41 -2.23 3.52
N LYS A 91 -9.10 -2.18 3.79
CA LYS A 91 -8.49 -2.97 4.87
C LYS A 91 -7.21 -2.35 5.42
N HIS A 92 -6.85 -2.78 6.62
CA HIS A 92 -5.63 -2.45 7.32
C HIS A 92 -4.92 -3.74 7.75
N ASP A 93 -3.73 -3.95 7.21
CA ASP A 93 -2.80 -4.99 7.63
C ASP A 93 -1.53 -4.40 8.23
N TYR A 94 -0.83 -5.19 9.03
CA TYR A 94 0.42 -4.81 9.67
C TYR A 94 1.48 -5.87 9.46
N THR A 95 2.74 -5.45 9.41
CA THR A 95 3.85 -6.34 9.06
C THR A 95 4.87 -6.47 10.17
N ALA A 96 5.58 -7.60 10.19
CA ALA A 96 6.67 -7.85 11.13
C ALA A 96 7.78 -6.78 11.07
N PHE A 97 7.98 -6.17 9.90
CA PHE A 97 8.92 -5.05 9.66
C PHE A 97 8.32 -3.66 9.95
N LYS A 98 7.19 -3.62 10.67
CA LYS A 98 6.58 -2.40 11.26
C LYS A 98 6.00 -1.40 10.25
N THR A 99 5.54 -1.87 9.10
CA THR A 99 4.80 -1.06 8.12
C THR A 99 3.31 -1.36 8.19
N HIS A 100 2.49 -0.31 8.23
CA HIS A 100 1.04 -0.38 8.06
C HIS A 100 0.67 -0.39 6.58
N PHE A 101 -0.08 -1.40 6.15
CA PHE A 101 -0.59 -1.53 4.79
C PHE A 101 -2.08 -1.20 4.77
N ILE A 102 -2.46 -0.18 4.01
CA ILE A 102 -3.85 0.26 3.88
C ILE A 102 -4.31 0.07 2.44
N GLU A 103 -5.28 -0.83 2.25
CA GLU A 103 -6.05 -0.94 1.01
C GLU A 103 -7.16 0.11 1.06
N ASN A 104 -7.12 1.10 0.18
CA ASN A 104 -8.10 2.18 0.02
C ASN A 104 -8.60 2.18 -1.43
N GLY A 105 -9.15 1.05 -1.87
CA GLY A 105 -9.51 0.83 -3.27
C GLY A 105 -10.88 1.38 -3.66
N ALA A 106 -11.77 1.58 -2.69
CA ALA A 106 -13.09 2.18 -2.91
C ALA A 106 -13.12 3.71 -2.69
N GLY A 107 -12.01 4.28 -2.20
CA GLY A 107 -11.79 5.69 -1.87
C GLY A 107 -12.17 6.75 -2.91
N GLY A 108 -12.34 6.36 -4.19
CA GLY A 108 -12.71 7.23 -5.30
C GLY A 108 -14.20 7.27 -5.65
N GLY A 109 -15.08 6.67 -4.83
CA GLY A 109 -16.52 6.57 -5.11
C GLY A 109 -16.90 5.39 -6.00
N ILE A 110 -16.05 4.35 -6.05
CA ILE A 110 -16.39 3.06 -6.65
C ILE A 110 -17.01 2.14 -5.59
N GLN A 111 -17.87 1.23 -6.02
CA GLN A 111 -18.52 0.30 -5.11
C GLN A 111 -17.48 -0.60 -4.46
N ASN A 112 -17.53 -0.71 -3.14
CA ASN A 112 -16.63 -1.57 -2.39
C ASN A 112 -16.95 -3.05 -2.62
N GLU A 113 -15.91 -3.85 -2.80
CA GLU A 113 -15.91 -5.29 -3.02
C GLU A 113 -15.35 -6.00 -1.77
N SER A 114 -15.03 -7.30 -1.88
CA SER A 114 -14.37 -7.98 -0.76
C SER A 114 -12.91 -7.54 -0.69
N PRO A 115 -12.39 -7.13 0.50
CA PRO A 115 -10.98 -6.79 0.64
C PRO A 115 -10.06 -7.96 0.31
N SER A 116 -8.83 -7.67 -0.13
CA SER A 116 -7.88 -8.73 -0.48
C SER A 116 -7.54 -9.59 0.75
N GLY A 117 -7.56 -10.92 0.58
CA GLY A 117 -7.01 -11.84 1.58
C GLY A 117 -5.50 -11.74 1.68
N ILE A 118 -4.92 -12.15 2.82
CA ILE A 118 -3.48 -12.34 2.95
C ILE A 118 -3.12 -13.67 2.26
N PRO A 119 -2.25 -13.69 1.24
CA PRO A 119 -1.85 -14.94 0.61
C PRO A 119 -1.02 -15.83 1.55
N PRO A 120 -1.03 -17.16 1.38
CA PRO A 120 -0.30 -18.08 2.27
C PRO A 120 1.19 -17.80 2.42
N TYR A 121 1.83 -17.24 1.39
CA TYR A 121 3.25 -16.90 1.42
C TYR A 121 3.57 -15.65 2.26
N ALA A 122 2.55 -14.92 2.71
CA ALA A 122 2.69 -13.68 3.46
C ALA A 122 2.18 -13.79 4.91
N GLU A 123 1.53 -14.91 5.28
CA GLU A 123 0.93 -15.11 6.61
C GLU A 123 1.96 -15.12 7.75
N ASP A 124 3.23 -15.38 7.47
CA ASP A 124 4.32 -15.38 8.46
C ASP A 124 4.83 -13.97 8.80
N TYR A 125 4.58 -12.98 7.94
CA TYR A 125 5.03 -11.61 8.16
C TYR A 125 3.94 -10.54 8.06
N VAL A 126 2.71 -10.88 7.66
CA VAL A 126 1.56 -9.97 7.59
C VAL A 126 0.44 -10.46 8.50
N GLU A 127 -0.10 -9.56 9.32
CA GLU A 127 -1.31 -9.78 10.11
C GLU A 127 -2.43 -8.84 9.67
N ASN A 128 -3.66 -9.35 9.64
CA ASN A 128 -4.82 -8.49 9.44
C ASN A 128 -5.18 -7.77 10.74
N VAL A 129 -5.22 -6.44 10.70
CA VAL A 129 -5.66 -5.62 11.83
C VAL A 129 -7.16 -5.35 11.73
N TRP A 130 -7.62 -5.05 10.51
CA TRP A 130 -9.02 -4.79 10.23
C TRP A 130 -9.31 -4.96 8.74
N ALA A 131 -10.53 -5.36 8.40
CA ALA A 131 -11.03 -5.36 7.04
C ALA A 131 -12.50 -4.92 7.04
N ALA A 132 -12.89 -4.11 6.06
CA ALA A 132 -14.27 -3.72 5.87
C ALA A 132 -15.13 -4.95 5.52
N GLY A 133 -16.32 -5.00 6.10
CA GLY A 133 -17.40 -5.87 5.62
C GLY A 133 -18.07 -5.29 4.36
N HIS A 134 -19.26 -5.80 4.04
CA HIS A 134 -20.06 -5.37 2.88
C HIS A 134 -20.65 -3.94 3.04
N TYR A 135 -19.80 -2.94 2.93
CA TYR A 135 -20.19 -1.54 2.80
C TYR A 135 -20.26 -1.15 1.33
N PRO A 136 -21.06 -0.17 0.92
CA PRO A 136 -21.16 0.20 -0.48
C PRO A 136 -20.00 1.09 -0.94
N TYR A 137 -19.40 1.89 -0.04
CA TYR A 137 -18.31 2.82 -0.32
C TYR A 137 -17.45 3.02 0.93
N GLY A 138 -16.27 3.60 0.78
CA GLY A 138 -15.40 4.01 1.88
C GLY A 138 -14.28 4.90 1.37
N PHE A 139 -13.65 5.68 2.25
CA PHE A 139 -12.34 6.27 1.97
C PHE A 139 -11.55 6.42 3.26
N PHE A 140 -10.23 6.51 3.13
CA PHE A 140 -9.34 6.79 4.25
C PHE A 140 -8.96 8.26 4.35
N SER A 141 -8.93 8.80 5.58
CA SER A 141 -8.34 10.11 5.89
C SER A 141 -7.16 9.98 6.85
N LEU A 142 -6.14 10.81 6.61
CA LEU A 142 -4.91 10.83 7.41
C LEU A 142 -4.86 12.08 8.27
N ASN A 143 -4.55 11.90 9.55
CA ASN A 143 -4.16 12.97 10.45
C ASN A 143 -2.75 12.68 10.95
N ILE A 144 -1.85 13.65 10.87
CA ILE A 144 -0.43 13.43 11.15
C ILE A 144 0.06 14.50 12.13
N SER A 145 0.80 14.08 13.14
CA SER A 145 1.53 14.95 14.07
C SER A 145 3.00 14.53 14.13
N PRO A 146 3.90 15.26 14.81
CA PRO A 146 5.27 14.78 15.03
C PRO A 146 5.39 13.45 15.81
N LYS A 147 4.33 12.98 16.46
CA LYS A 147 4.37 11.83 17.39
C LYS A 147 3.45 10.67 17.01
N TRP A 148 2.42 10.96 16.21
CA TRP A 148 1.47 9.95 15.79
C TRP A 148 1.06 10.18 14.35
N LEU A 149 0.76 9.07 13.66
CA LEU A 149 0.06 9.04 12.40
C LEU A 149 -1.25 8.29 12.64
N LYS A 150 -2.36 8.94 12.32
CA LYS A 150 -3.70 8.39 12.50
C LYS A 150 -4.36 8.17 11.14
N VAL A 151 -4.87 6.97 10.98
CA VAL A 151 -5.65 6.54 9.81
C VAL A 151 -7.12 6.39 10.25
N LEU A 152 -8.01 7.05 9.52
CA LEU A 152 -9.46 7.00 9.74
C LEU A 152 -10.12 6.37 8.53
N VAL A 153 -11.03 5.42 8.74
CA VAL A 153 -11.93 4.90 7.70
C VAL A 153 -13.23 5.68 7.78
N GLU A 154 -13.68 6.22 6.66
CA GLU A 154 -14.95 6.91 6.52
C GLU A 154 -15.90 6.06 5.67
N LEU A 155 -16.89 5.42 6.34
CA LEU A 155 -17.89 4.56 5.69
C LEU A 155 -19.29 5.22 5.72
N PRO A 156 -20.13 5.03 4.68
CA PRO A 156 -21.51 5.50 4.65
C PRO A 156 -22.38 4.70 5.63
N SER A 157 -22.34 5.07 6.92
CA SER A 157 -23.42 4.86 7.91
C SER A 157 -23.02 5.17 9.34
N ASN A 158 -21.73 5.28 9.67
CA ASN A 158 -21.20 5.81 10.94
C ASN A 158 -19.66 5.76 10.86
N ILE A 159 -18.98 6.78 11.39
CA ILE A 159 -17.53 6.77 11.56
C ILE A 159 -17.18 5.58 12.47
N VAL A 160 -16.54 4.55 11.93
CA VAL A 160 -16.06 3.41 12.71
C VAL A 160 -14.67 3.04 12.22
N GLY A 161 -13.67 3.48 13.00
CA GLY A 161 -12.26 3.14 12.79
C GLY A 161 -11.37 4.32 13.07
N THR A 162 -10.97 4.48 14.34
CA THR A 162 -9.76 5.25 14.67
C THR A 162 -8.69 4.23 14.96
N PHE A 163 -7.70 4.12 14.07
CA PHE A 163 -6.49 3.38 14.34
C PHE A 163 -5.51 4.36 14.99
N HIS A 164 -5.26 4.16 16.28
CA HIS A 164 -4.19 4.85 16.99
C HIS A 164 -2.97 3.95 16.93
N ASN A 165 -2.03 4.27 16.04
CA ASN A 165 -0.65 3.89 16.25
C ASN A 165 0.04 5.13 16.78
N GLU A 166 0.03 5.29 18.11
CA GLU A 166 1.12 6.02 18.76
C GLU A 166 2.37 5.21 18.43
N VAL A 167 3.12 5.64 17.41
CA VAL A 167 4.49 5.15 17.20
C VAL A 167 5.36 5.90 18.20
N ASP A 168 5.08 5.69 19.49
CA ASP A 168 5.85 6.22 20.60
C ASP A 168 6.63 5.04 21.19
N GLU A 169 7.96 5.15 21.27
CA GLU A 169 8.83 4.10 21.82
C GLU A 169 8.55 3.81 23.31
N ALA A 170 7.64 4.53 23.97
CA ALA A 170 7.20 4.19 25.31
C ALA A 170 5.78 4.71 25.65
N LYS A 171 4.83 3.79 25.80
CA LYS A 171 3.63 3.85 26.67
C LYS A 171 2.41 4.65 26.17
N ALA A 172 1.45 3.92 25.59
CA ALA A 172 0.08 4.40 25.40
C ALA A 172 -0.71 4.37 26.73
N VAL A 173 -1.13 5.55 27.22
CA VAL A 173 -2.17 5.70 28.26
C VAL A 173 -3.41 6.30 27.60
N LYS A 174 -4.55 5.60 27.72
CA LYS A 174 -5.90 6.05 27.35
C LYS A 174 -6.10 7.54 27.68
N MET A 175 -6.38 8.37 26.67
CA MET A 175 -6.94 9.71 26.90
C MET A 175 -8.20 9.99 26.07
N PRO A 176 -9.14 10.81 26.60
CA PRO A 176 -10.46 11.02 26.03
C PRO A 176 -10.47 12.13 24.96
N ARG A 177 -11.61 12.23 24.26
CA ARG A 177 -11.89 13.08 23.09
C ARG A 177 -11.33 14.51 23.18
N CYS A 178 -10.55 14.84 22.15
CA CYS A 178 -10.42 16.11 21.41
C CYS A 178 -10.39 17.42 22.23
N ASN A 179 -9.20 18.01 22.37
CA ASN A 179 -8.94 19.45 22.15
C ASN A 179 -7.44 19.75 22.36
N ARG A 180 -6.67 19.81 21.26
CA ARG A 180 -5.47 20.65 21.17
C ARG A 180 -5.01 20.77 19.72
N GLN A 181 -4.76 22.01 19.29
CA GLN A 181 -3.98 22.31 18.09
C GLN A 181 -2.54 21.95 18.41
N ASP A 182 -2.08 20.81 17.91
CA ASP A 182 -0.67 20.43 17.99
C ASP A 182 0.05 20.91 16.71
N GLU A 183 1.24 21.48 16.89
CA GLU A 183 2.08 22.01 15.81
C GLU A 183 2.38 20.92 14.77
N ALA A 184 2.20 21.25 13.48
CA ALA A 184 2.35 20.31 12.38
C ALA A 184 3.78 19.76 12.30
N GLY A 185 3.94 18.44 12.42
CA GLY A 185 5.20 17.75 12.15
C GLY A 185 5.52 17.75 10.65
N LYS A 186 6.80 17.67 10.30
CA LYS A 186 7.21 17.50 8.91
C LYS A 186 6.92 16.06 8.48
N SER A 187 5.84 15.87 7.72
CA SER A 187 5.54 14.63 7.01
C SER A 187 6.04 14.72 5.58
N GLU A 188 6.71 13.67 5.10
CA GLU A 188 7.09 13.55 3.70
C GLU A 188 6.30 12.40 3.08
N MET A 189 5.52 12.71 2.05
CA MET A 189 4.85 11.70 1.25
C MET A 189 5.73 11.40 0.05
N ILE A 190 6.29 10.18 0.03
CA ILE A 190 7.07 9.69 -1.10
C ILE A 190 6.07 9.05 -2.08
N PHE A 191 5.67 9.82 -3.08
CA PHE A 191 4.84 9.30 -4.16
C PHE A 191 5.71 8.44 -5.07
N LEU A 192 5.40 7.15 -5.15
CA LEU A 192 5.92 6.27 -6.17
C LEU A 192 4.82 6.00 -7.19
N HIS A 193 5.08 6.36 -8.44
CA HIS A 193 4.33 5.76 -9.54
C HIS A 193 5.05 4.47 -9.92
N THR A 194 4.69 3.36 -9.27
CA THR A 194 5.17 2.03 -9.65
C THR A 194 4.41 1.57 -10.89
N TYR A 195 5.04 1.60 -12.06
CA TYR A 195 4.54 0.95 -13.27
C TYR A 195 4.94 -0.52 -13.24
N GLU A 196 4.19 -1.34 -12.51
CA GLU A 196 4.50 -2.76 -12.38
C GLU A 196 3.33 -3.59 -12.94
N HIS A 197 3.63 -4.39 -13.95
CA HIS A 197 2.71 -5.37 -14.53
C HIS A 197 3.18 -6.75 -14.10
N ASN A 198 2.28 -7.54 -13.53
CA ASN A 198 2.53 -8.94 -13.21
C ASN A 198 2.41 -9.74 -14.51
N PRO A 199 3.48 -10.37 -15.04
CA PRO A 199 3.42 -11.18 -16.25
C PRO A 199 2.52 -12.41 -16.10
#